data_AF-A0A660ZUA9-F1
#
_entry.id   AF-A0A660ZUA9-F1
#
_cell.length_a   1.000
_cell.length_b   1.000
_cell.length_c   1.000
_cell.angle_alpha   90.00
_cell.angle_beta   90.00
_cell.angle_gamma   90.00
#
_symmetry.space_group_name_H-M   'P 1'
#
loop_
_entity.id
_entity.type
_entity.pdbx_description
1 polymer ?
#
loop_
_entity_poly.entity_id
_entity_poly.type
_entity_poly.pdbx_seq_one_letter_code
_entity_poly.pdbx_strand_id
1 'polypeptide(L)' 'ISIATRIGIDPRVAAIVVGLGVSNSFILPTHQVNALYMGPGEYRTRDYIKIGGILSVIYMVILVAMTYWFYL' A
#
# COMPACT_ATOMS: atom_id res chain seq x y z
N ILE A 1 5.96 -4.58 -14.90
CA ILE A 1 7.09 -5.39 -15.43
C ILE A 1 7.54 -4.87 -16.80
N SER A 2 6.71 -4.90 -17.86
CA SER A 2 7.10 -4.40 -19.21
C SER A 2 7.61 -2.94 -19.23
N ILE A 3 7.05 -2.06 -18.39
CA ILE A 3 7.50 -0.67 -18.25
C ILE A 3 8.88 -0.58 -17.55
N ALA A 4 9.15 -1.42 -16.55
CA ALA A 4 10.44 -1.42 -15.85
C ALA A 4 11.60 -1.82 -16.79
N THR A 5 11.37 -2.82 -17.65
CA THR A 5 12.32 -3.23 -18.69
C THR A 5 12.65 -2.11 -19.67
N ARG A 6 11.70 -1.19 -19.95
CA ARG A 6 11.91 -0.04 -20.83
C ARG A 6 12.71 1.09 -20.19
N ILE A 7 12.71 1.20 -18.86
CA ILE A 7 13.35 2.28 -18.10
C ILE A 7 14.71 1.81 -17.53
N GLY A 8 15.13 0.57 -17.82
CA GLY A 8 16.41 0.02 -17.36
C GLY A 8 16.45 -0.36 -15.88
N ILE A 9 15.28 -0.46 -15.23
CA ILE A 9 15.15 -0.90 -13.84
C ILE A 9 14.97 -2.42 -13.81
N ASP A 10 15.61 -3.10 -12.86
CA ASP A 10 15.46 -4.55 -12.69
C ASP A 10 13.95 -4.91 -12.55
N PRO A 11 13.39 -5.72 -13.48
CA PRO A 11 11.99 -6.11 -13.47
C PRO A 11 11.58 -6.82 -12.18
N ARG A 12 12.53 -7.43 -11.46
CA ARG A 12 12.32 -8.15 -10.20
C ARG A 12 11.96 -7.19 -9.07
N VAL A 13 12.66 -6.05 -8.99
CA VAL A 13 12.37 -4.98 -8.03
C VAL A 13 10.98 -4.41 -8.27
N ALA A 14 10.65 -4.15 -9.54
CA ALA A 14 9.32 -3.66 -9.92
C ALA A 14 8.21 -4.67 -9.60
N ALA A 15 8.45 -5.98 -9.74
CA ALA A 15 7.49 -7.02 -9.37
C ALA A 15 7.24 -7.07 -7.86
N ILE A 16 8.28 -6.92 -7.04
CA ILE A 16 8.18 -6.93 -5.57
C ILE A 16 7.47 -5.69 -5.07
N VAL A 17 7.81 -4.50 -5.59
CA VAL A 17 7.14 -3.24 -5.24
C VAL A 17 5.65 -3.30 -5.56
N VAL A 18 5.29 -3.79 -6.75
CA VAL A 18 3.88 -3.92 -7.15
C VAL A 18 3.17 -4.97 -6.31
N GLY A 19 3.79 -6.14 -6.09
CA GLY A 19 3.21 -7.23 -5.31
C GLY A 19 2.93 -6.83 -3.86
N LEU A 20 3.91 -6.19 -3.20
CA LEU A 20 3.75 -5.68 -1.85
C LEU A 20 2.73 -4.53 -1.81
N GLY A 21 2.82 -3.58 -2.76
CA GLY A 21 1.94 -2.41 -2.82
C GLY A 21 0.44 -2.74 -2.88
N VAL A 22 0.07 -3.84 -3.56
CA VAL A 22 -1.34 -4.28 -3.67
C VAL A 22 -1.88 -4.84 -2.35
N SER A 23 -1.03 -5.33 -1.44
CA SER A 23 -1.46 -5.86 -0.14
C SER A 23 -1.91 -4.77 0.85
N ASN A 24 -1.67 -3.49 0.54
CA ASN A 24 -2.09 -2.38 1.38
C ASN A 24 -3.51 -1.89 1.00
N SER A 25 -4.51 -2.20 1.84
CA SER A 25 -5.89 -1.72 1.69
C SER A 25 -6.38 -1.03 2.97
N PHE A 26 -5.83 0.15 3.27
CA PHE A 26 -6.21 0.95 4.44
C PHE A 26 -7.23 2.06 4.16
N ILE A 27 -7.34 2.53 2.91
CA ILE A 27 -8.09 3.76 2.58
C ILE A 27 -9.61 3.54 2.57
N LEU A 28 -10.08 2.36 2.16
CA LEU A 28 -11.50 2.02 2.08
C LEU A 28 -11.84 0.84 3.01
N PRO A 29 -13.02 0.86 3.65
CA PRO A 29 -13.50 -0.21 4.52
C PRO A 29 -14.10 -1.38 3.71
N THR A 30 -13.47 -1.76 2.58
CA THR A 30 -13.93 -2.88 1.74
C THR A 30 -13.33 -4.22 2.15
N HIS A 31 -12.19 -4.19 2.86
CA HIS A 31 -11.60 -5.38 3.44
C HIS A 31 -12.44 -5.87 4.63
N GLN A 32 -12.72 -7.18 4.70
CA GLN A 32 -13.67 -7.76 5.65
C GLN A 32 -13.37 -7.38 7.12
N VAL A 33 -12.09 -7.29 7.50
CA VAL A 33 -11.72 -6.87 8.86
C VAL A 33 -11.99 -5.39 9.14
N ASN A 34 -11.83 -4.49 8.16
CA ASN A 34 -12.10 -3.06 8.33
C ASN A 34 -13.61 -2.80 8.39
N ALA A 35 -14.40 -3.56 7.62
CA ALA A 35 -15.85 -3.52 7.69
C ALA A 35 -16.37 -3.99 9.07
N LEU A 36 -15.73 -5.00 9.68
CA LEU A 36 -16.08 -5.48 11.00
C LEU A 36 -15.91 -4.41 12.09
N TYR A 37 -14.86 -3.60 12.03
CA TYR A 37 -14.64 -2.51 12.99
C TYR A 37 -15.58 -1.32 12.77
N MET A 38 -16.03 -1.12 11.53
CA MET A 38 -16.95 -0.03 11.19
C MET A 38 -18.32 -0.18 11.88
N GLY A 39 -18.83 -1.41 12.01
CA GLY A 39 -20.15 -1.67 12.62
C GLY A 39 -20.26 -1.25 14.09
N PRO A 40 -19.53 -1.88 15.03
CA PRO A 40 -19.61 -1.58 16.47
C PRO A 40 -18.74 -0.38 16.89
N GLY A 41 -17.83 0.09 16.03
CA GLY A 41 -16.88 1.16 16.34
C GLY A 41 -17.32 2.57 15.97
N GLU A 42 -18.54 2.75 15.43
CA GLU A 42 -19.09 4.05 14.98
C GLU A 42 -18.18 4.80 13.99
N TYR A 43 -17.28 4.10 13.31
CA TYR A 43 -16.37 4.70 12.33
C TYR A 43 -17.11 5.00 11.02
N ARG A 44 -16.82 6.14 10.39
CA ARG A 44 -17.38 6.48 9.08
C ARG A 44 -16.34 6.26 7.99
N THR A 45 -16.77 6.10 6.74
CA THR A 45 -15.85 5.96 5.59
C THR A 45 -14.85 7.11 5.50
N ARG A 46 -15.24 8.31 5.94
CA ARG A 46 -14.35 9.48 6.01
C ARG A 46 -13.19 9.31 6.99
N ASP A 47 -13.39 8.58 8.08
CA ASP A 47 -12.34 8.32 9.09
C ASP A 47 -11.31 7.34 8.54
N TYR A 48 -11.77 6.31 7.80
CA TYR A 48 -10.90 5.39 7.07
C TYR A 48 -10.08 6.10 5.99
N ILE A 49 -10.67 7.03 5.25
CA ILE A 49 -9.91 7.79 4.23
C ILE A 49 -8.86 8.68 4.90
N LYS A 50 -9.20 9.34 6.03
CA LYS A 50 -8.27 10.23 6.73
C LYS A 50 -7.09 9.46 7.34
N ILE A 51 -7.37 8.40 8.08
CA ILE A 51 -6.35 7.61 8.78
C ILE A 51 -5.63 6.68 7.80
N GLY A 52 -6.38 6.00 6.94
CA GLY A 52 -5.85 5.09 5.94
C GLY A 52 -5.04 5.79 4.86
N GLY A 53 -5.37 7.05 4.52
CA GLY A 53 -4.55 7.88 3.63
C GLY A 53 -3.17 8.16 4.22
N ILE A 54 -3.11 8.60 5.48
CA ILE A 54 -1.85 8.84 6.20
C ILE A 54 -1.04 7.53 6.29
N LEU A 55 -1.70 6.44 6.68
CA LEU A 55 -1.04 5.13 6.82
C LEU A 55 -0.52 4.60 5.48
N SER A 56 -1.22 4.89 4.39
CA SER A 56 -0.79 4.52 3.03
C SER A 56 0.45 5.29 2.58
N VAL A 57 0.55 6.57 2.93
CA VAL A 57 1.76 7.38 2.66
C VAL A 57 2.95 6.82 3.46
N ILE A 58 2.77 6.55 4.75
CA ILE A 58 3.83 5.96 5.59
C ILE A 58 4.28 4.61 5.02
N TYR A 59 3.33 3.75 4.67
CA TYR A 59 3.62 2.46 4.04
C TYR A 59 4.42 2.62 2.75
N MET A 60 4.03 3.57 1.89
CA MET A 60 4.72 3.82 0.63
C MET A 60 6.17 4.30 0.85
N VAL A 61 6.39 5.18 1.84
CA VAL A 61 7.73 5.64 2.21
C VAL A 61 8.59 4.48 2.70
N ILE A 62 8.07 3.64 3.60
CA ILE A 62 8.80 2.47 4.12
C ILE A 62 9.10 1.48 3.00
N LEU A 63 8.13 1.19 2.14
CA LEU A 63 8.28 0.26 1.03
C LEU A 63 9.37 0.72 0.06
N VAL A 64 9.37 2.01 -0.32
CA VAL A 64 10.40 2.57 -1.19
C VAL A 64 11.76 2.57 -0.49
N ALA A 65 11.83 2.93 0.80
CA ALA A 65 13.07 2.93 1.56
C ALA A 65 13.68 1.52 1.69
N MET A 66 12.88 0.51 2.01
CA MET A 66 13.35 -0.87 2.08
C MET A 66 13.76 -1.40 0.71
N THR A 67 13.00 -1.09 -0.34
CA THR A 67 13.36 -1.49 -1.70
C THR A 67 14.68 -0.86 -2.13
N TYR A 68 14.89 0.42 -1.82
CA TYR A 68 16.15 1.13 -2.07
C TYR A 68 17.32 0.50 -1.31
N TRP A 69 17.15 0.18 -0.02
CA TRP A 69 18.23 -0.39 0.81
C TRP A 69 18.60 -1.83 0.42
N PHE A 70 17.65 -2.65 -0.05
CA PHE A 70 17.90 -4.06 -0.36
C PHE A 70 18.34 -4.31 -1.80
N TYR A 71 17.97 -3.44 -2.75
CA TYR A 71 18.16 -3.70 -4.18
C TYR A 71 19.05 -2.67 -4.91
N LEU A 72 19.49 -1.61 -4.23
CA LEU A 72 20.45 -0.64 -4.76
C LEU A 72 21.76 -0.72 -3.97
#